data_AF-A0A7G5AMN3-F1
#
_entry.id   AF-A0A7G5AMN3-F1
#
_cell.length_a   1.000
_cell.length_b   1.000
_cell.length_c   1.000
_cell.angle_alpha   90.00
_cell.angle_beta   90.00
_cell.angle_gamma   90.00
#
_symmetry.space_group_name_H-M   'P 1'
#
loop_
_entity.id
_entity.type
_entity.pdbx_description
1 polymer ?
#
loop_
_entity_poly.entity_id
_entity_poly.type
_entity_poly.pdbx_seq_one_letter_code
_entity_poly.pdbx_strand_id
1 'polypeptide(L)'
;FLPGADCLSTIDCFRKMGVEIEQKGTDVVIHGKGLKELKEPSDILDVGNSGTTIRLMMGILAGCEFHSTLIGDESIAKRPMKRVTGPLKQLGAKIDGRANGEYTPLSIRGGHLKGITYESPVASAQIKSAVLLAGLQAEGTTTLTEPHKSRDHTERMLSMFGVKLDEDEQSVSIEGGQTLTATDIFVPGDISSAAFFLVAGSIVPNSQIVLKNVGLNKTRTGIIDVLKLMGANLEINEVDAKGGEPYGDLTISTSSLKGIEISGDMISRLIDEIPIIALLATQAEGTTIIKDAAELKVKETNRIDTVVSELKKLGADIEATDDGMKI
;
A
#
# COMPACT_ATOMS: atom_id res chain seq x y z
N PHE A 1 -9.26 7.42 10.71
CA PHE A 1 -8.16 8.04 9.95
C PHE A 1 -6.86 7.96 10.75
N LEU A 2 -5.72 7.76 10.07
CA LEU A 2 -4.38 7.82 10.69
C LEU A 2 -3.79 9.22 10.49
N PRO A 3 -3.63 10.06 11.52
CA PRO A 3 -3.10 11.42 11.39
C PRO A 3 -1.56 11.46 11.29
N GLY A 4 -0.98 10.57 10.48
CA GLY A 4 0.45 10.58 10.16
C GLY A 4 0.79 11.60 9.07
N ALA A 5 2.05 12.02 9.01
CA ALA A 5 2.53 13.04 8.06
C ALA A 5 2.10 12.76 6.61
N ASP A 6 2.24 11.51 6.15
CA ASP A 6 1.84 11.07 4.82
C ASP A 6 0.35 11.30 4.50
N CYS A 7 -0.53 10.93 5.44
CA CYS A 7 -1.97 11.11 5.28
C CYS A 7 -2.34 12.60 5.33
N LEU A 8 -1.63 13.40 6.14
CA LEU A 8 -1.79 14.84 6.21
C LEU A 8 -1.32 15.53 4.91
N SER A 9 -0.23 15.08 4.28
CA SER A 9 0.20 15.57 2.97
C SER A 9 -0.86 15.31 1.89
N THR A 10 -1.53 14.16 1.95
CA THR A 10 -2.66 13.85 1.06
C THR A 10 -3.79 14.87 1.25
N ILE A 11 -4.19 15.14 2.50
CA ILE A 11 -5.21 16.15 2.81
C ILE A 11 -4.80 17.54 2.29
N ASP A 12 -3.55 17.94 2.50
CA ASP A 12 -3.04 19.25 2.03
C ASP A 12 -3.15 19.38 0.50
N CYS A 13 -2.76 18.35 -0.24
CA CYS A 13 -2.86 18.32 -1.69
C CYS A 13 -4.32 18.50 -2.18
N PHE A 14 -5.29 17.81 -1.59
CA PHE A 14 -6.70 17.98 -1.96
C PHE A 14 -7.29 19.34 -1.54
N ARG A 15 -6.86 19.90 -0.40
CA ARG A 15 -7.25 21.26 0.00
C ARG A 15 -6.75 22.31 -1.00
N LYS A 16 -5.51 22.17 -1.47
CA LYS A 16 -4.94 23.04 -2.53
C LYS A 16 -5.69 22.96 -3.86
N MET A 17 -6.35 21.83 -4.13
CA MET A 17 -7.25 21.65 -5.28
C MET A 17 -8.70 22.06 -4.98
N GLY A 18 -8.95 22.75 -3.85
CA GLY A 18 -10.24 23.35 -3.53
C GLY A 18 -11.25 22.42 -2.82
N VAL A 19 -10.82 21.24 -2.36
CA VAL A 19 -11.68 20.35 -1.57
C VAL A 19 -11.74 20.81 -0.13
N GLU A 20 -12.95 20.97 0.39
CA GLU A 20 -13.16 21.27 1.81
C GLU A 20 -13.05 19.98 2.63
N ILE A 21 -12.06 19.96 3.53
CA ILE A 21 -11.75 18.79 4.38
C ILE A 21 -11.65 19.26 5.83
N GLU A 22 -12.55 18.77 6.66
CA GLU A 22 -12.52 18.96 8.11
C GLU A 22 -11.88 17.75 8.78
N GLN A 23 -10.96 17.98 9.70
CA GLN A 23 -10.33 16.91 10.49
C GLN A 23 -10.46 17.22 11.98
N LYS A 24 -10.95 16.24 12.74
CA LYS A 24 -11.03 16.28 14.20
C LYS A 24 -10.45 14.99 14.75
N GLY A 25 -9.17 15.03 15.16
CA GLY A 25 -8.45 13.85 15.60
C GLY A 25 -8.35 12.80 14.49
N THR A 26 -8.99 11.65 14.70
CA THR A 26 -9.03 10.51 13.76
C THR A 26 -10.29 10.49 12.89
N ASP A 27 -11.18 11.48 13.03
CA ASP A 27 -12.35 11.65 12.19
C ASP A 27 -12.06 12.70 11.12
N VAL A 28 -12.46 12.39 9.88
CA VAL A 28 -12.28 13.27 8.72
C VAL A 28 -13.59 13.33 7.96
N VAL A 29 -14.05 14.55 7.68
CA VAL A 29 -15.22 14.83 6.83
C VAL A 29 -14.71 15.48 5.55
N ILE A 30 -15.02 14.87 4.41
CA ILE A 30 -14.61 15.34 3.08
C ILE A 30 -15.87 15.78 2.33
N HIS A 31 -15.97 17.06 2.03
CA HIS A 31 -17.07 17.61 1.26
C HIS A 31 -16.79 17.50 -0.24
N GLY A 32 -16.89 16.28 -0.77
CA GLY A 32 -16.66 15.98 -2.17
C GLY A 32 -17.76 16.51 -3.08
N LYS A 33 -17.37 17.14 -4.21
CA LYS A 33 -18.29 17.67 -5.23
C LYS A 33 -18.12 17.01 -6.61
N GLY A 34 -17.34 15.92 -6.67
CA GLY A 34 -16.99 15.21 -7.90
C GLY A 34 -15.67 15.68 -8.52
N LEU A 35 -15.11 14.87 -9.42
CA LEU A 35 -13.77 15.08 -10.00
C LEU A 35 -13.67 16.38 -10.82
N LYS A 36 -14.76 16.77 -11.50
CA LYS A 36 -14.82 17.99 -12.32
C LYS A 36 -14.74 19.29 -11.50
N GLU A 37 -15.00 19.21 -10.21
CA GLU A 37 -14.98 20.36 -9.30
C GLU A 37 -13.60 20.58 -8.64
N LEU A 38 -12.63 19.70 -8.91
CA LEU A 38 -11.24 19.94 -8.55
C LEU A 38 -10.72 21.17 -9.32
N LYS A 39 -9.99 22.03 -8.61
CA LYS A 39 -9.47 23.28 -9.15
C LYS A 39 -7.99 23.18 -9.46
N GLU A 40 -7.57 23.89 -10.50
CA GLU A 40 -6.15 24.09 -10.80
C GLU A 40 -5.47 24.71 -9.57
N PRO A 41 -4.49 24.02 -8.95
CA PRO A 41 -3.82 24.53 -7.76
C PRO A 41 -2.91 25.69 -8.15
N SER A 42 -2.97 26.79 -7.39
CA SER A 42 -2.03 27.92 -7.53
C SER A 42 -0.66 27.63 -6.95
N ASP A 43 -0.58 26.66 -6.04
CA ASP A 43 0.62 26.25 -5.33
C ASP A 43 1.08 24.86 -5.76
N ILE A 44 2.33 24.54 -5.44
CA ILE A 44 2.90 23.20 -5.64
C ILE A 44 2.22 22.22 -4.66
N LEU A 45 1.91 21.03 -5.19
CA LEU A 45 1.41 19.90 -4.42
C LEU A 45 2.61 19.16 -3.80
N ASP A 46 2.87 19.43 -2.52
CA ASP A 46 3.95 18.80 -1.76
C ASP A 46 3.43 17.54 -1.06
N VAL A 47 4.00 16.39 -1.43
CA VAL A 47 3.61 15.09 -0.88
C VAL A 47 4.42 14.69 0.36
N GLY A 48 5.39 15.52 0.77
CA GLY A 48 6.33 15.20 1.84
C GLY A 48 7.12 13.93 1.52
N ASN A 49 7.09 12.95 2.42
CA ASN A 49 7.73 11.64 2.23
C ASN A 49 6.80 10.60 1.57
N SER A 50 5.55 10.94 1.27
CA SER A 50 4.55 9.93 0.93
C SER A 50 4.65 9.44 -0.51
N GLY A 51 5.25 8.25 -0.67
CA GLY A 51 5.30 7.53 -1.94
C GLY A 51 3.91 7.11 -2.44
N THR A 52 2.97 6.88 -1.53
CA THR A 52 1.58 6.55 -1.88
C THR A 52 0.87 7.78 -2.44
N THR A 53 0.92 8.91 -1.74
CA THR A 53 0.28 10.15 -2.19
C THR A 53 0.73 10.54 -3.58
N ILE A 54 2.05 10.64 -3.84
CA ILE A 54 2.52 11.09 -5.15
C ILE A 54 2.09 10.17 -6.29
N ARG A 55 2.13 8.85 -6.09
CA ARG A 55 1.80 7.88 -7.14
C ARG A 55 0.32 7.85 -7.49
N LEU A 56 -0.55 7.84 -6.48
CA LEU A 56 -1.99 7.83 -6.71
C LEU A 56 -2.47 9.20 -7.21
N MET A 57 -1.91 10.30 -6.69
CA MET A 57 -2.22 11.65 -7.16
C MET A 57 -1.87 11.82 -8.64
N MET A 58 -0.77 11.23 -9.14
CA MET A 58 -0.48 11.23 -10.59
C MET A 58 -1.62 10.63 -11.42
N GLY A 59 -2.23 9.53 -10.95
CA GLY A 59 -3.38 8.91 -11.61
C GLY A 59 -4.62 9.80 -11.63
N ILE A 60 -4.89 10.50 -10.52
CA ILE A 60 -6.01 11.44 -10.42
C ILE A 60 -5.78 12.66 -11.34
N LEU A 61 -4.60 13.28 -11.22
CA LEU A 61 -4.22 14.49 -11.95
C LEU A 61 -4.10 14.24 -13.47
N ALA A 62 -3.85 13.00 -13.90
CA ALA A 62 -3.83 12.64 -15.32
C ALA A 62 -5.17 12.92 -16.03
N GLY A 63 -6.30 12.78 -15.34
CA GLY A 63 -7.63 13.06 -15.90
C GLY A 63 -8.15 14.49 -15.65
N CYS A 64 -7.45 15.29 -14.85
CA CYS A 64 -7.84 16.66 -14.54
C CYS A 64 -7.44 17.63 -15.66
N GLU A 65 -8.38 18.44 -16.17
CA GLU A 65 -8.16 19.38 -17.29
C GLU A 65 -7.38 20.66 -16.92
N PHE A 66 -6.33 20.53 -16.11
CA PHE A 66 -5.49 21.63 -15.67
C PHE A 66 -4.02 21.22 -15.49
N HIS A 67 -3.16 22.19 -15.19
CA HIS A 67 -1.76 21.95 -14.83
C HIS A 67 -1.59 21.75 -13.32
N SER A 68 -0.68 20.85 -12.94
CA SER A 68 -0.26 20.65 -11.56
C SER A 68 1.21 20.27 -11.48
N THR A 69 1.85 20.58 -10.36
CA THR A 69 3.23 20.19 -10.07
C THR A 69 3.29 19.45 -8.75
N LEU A 70 3.90 18.27 -8.76
CA LEU A 70 4.15 17.43 -7.59
C LEU A 70 5.63 17.49 -7.20
N ILE A 71 5.87 17.71 -5.90
CA ILE A 71 7.19 17.56 -5.28
C ILE A 71 7.09 16.65 -4.05
N GLY A 72 8.24 16.28 -3.51
CA GLY A 72 8.36 15.67 -2.20
C GLY A 72 9.73 15.95 -1.63
N ASP A 73 10.02 15.37 -0.47
CA ASP A 73 11.30 15.54 0.22
C ASP A 73 12.49 14.90 -0.53
N GLU A 74 13.68 14.99 0.06
CA GLU A 74 14.92 14.43 -0.51
C GLU A 74 14.87 12.92 -0.74
N SER A 75 14.07 12.20 0.06
CA SER A 75 13.88 10.75 -0.09
C SER A 75 12.98 10.46 -1.28
N ILE A 76 11.82 11.13 -1.40
CA ILE A 76 10.92 11.00 -2.55
C ILE A 76 11.61 11.42 -3.84
N ALA A 77 12.44 12.46 -3.80
CA ALA A 77 13.22 12.91 -4.95
C ALA A 77 14.19 11.88 -5.51
N LYS A 78 14.55 10.83 -4.76
CA LYS A 78 15.42 9.73 -5.23
C LYS A 78 14.62 8.50 -5.68
N ARG A 79 13.31 8.44 -5.44
CA ARG A 79 12.48 7.28 -5.79
C ARG A 79 12.03 7.37 -7.25
N PRO A 80 12.20 6.31 -8.06
CA PRO A 80 11.77 6.33 -9.46
C PRO A 80 10.24 6.30 -9.56
N MET A 81 9.72 7.16 -10.43
CA MET A 81 8.29 7.32 -10.74
C MET A 81 7.93 6.83 -12.15
N LYS A 82 8.93 6.43 -12.95
CA LYS A 82 8.75 5.96 -14.34
C LYS A 82 7.76 4.82 -14.48
N ARG A 83 7.70 3.93 -13.49
CA ARG A 83 6.74 2.81 -13.43
C ARG A 83 5.27 3.27 -13.36
N VAL A 84 5.02 4.50 -12.94
CA VAL A 84 3.68 5.13 -12.90
C VAL A 84 3.51 6.12 -14.05
N THR A 85 4.49 6.99 -14.31
CA THR A 85 4.38 7.97 -15.41
C THR A 85 4.30 7.30 -16.79
N GLY A 86 4.93 6.12 -16.95
CA GLY A 86 4.90 5.35 -18.19
C GLY A 86 3.48 4.98 -18.65
N PRO A 87 2.72 4.18 -17.88
CA PRO A 87 1.35 3.84 -18.25
C PRO A 87 0.43 5.07 -18.33
N LEU A 88 0.59 6.07 -17.45
CA LEU A 88 -0.23 7.29 -17.54
C LEU A 88 0.00 8.09 -18.84
N LYS A 89 1.24 8.12 -19.35
CA LYS A 89 1.53 8.68 -20.68
C LYS A 89 0.86 7.88 -21.80
N GLN A 90 0.74 6.56 -21.66
CA GLN A 90 0.03 5.72 -22.64
C GLN A 90 -1.48 5.99 -22.65
N LEU A 91 -2.08 6.28 -21.49
CA LEU A 91 -3.46 6.76 -21.38
C LEU A 91 -3.68 8.14 -22.03
N GLY A 92 -2.61 8.91 -22.29
CA GLY A 92 -2.66 10.23 -22.93
C GLY A 92 -2.24 11.41 -22.04
N ALA A 93 -1.85 11.17 -20.79
CA ALA A 93 -1.45 12.23 -19.88
C ALA A 93 -0.11 12.88 -20.31
N LYS A 94 -0.02 14.21 -20.24
CA LYS A 94 1.22 14.95 -20.50
C LYS A 94 1.99 15.12 -19.19
N ILE A 95 3.01 14.30 -19.01
CA ILE A 95 3.82 14.28 -17.78
C ILE A 95 5.29 14.55 -18.13
N ASP A 96 5.91 15.52 -17.45
CA ASP A 96 7.34 15.79 -17.56
C ASP A 96 7.97 16.01 -16.18
N GLY A 97 9.30 15.94 -16.10
CA GLY A 97 10.04 16.11 -14.86
C GLY A 97 11.49 15.68 -15.01
N ARG A 98 12.20 15.58 -13.88
CA ARG A 98 13.63 15.26 -13.89
C ARG A 98 13.88 13.87 -14.50
N ALA A 99 14.88 13.78 -15.37
CA ALA A 99 15.20 12.59 -16.17
C ALA A 99 13.98 12.05 -16.95
N ASN A 100 13.30 12.93 -17.71
CA ASN A 100 12.14 12.61 -18.55
C ASN A 100 10.91 12.11 -17.76
N GLY A 101 10.70 12.69 -16.56
CA GLY A 101 9.60 12.34 -15.66
C GLY A 101 9.87 11.10 -14.79
N GLU A 102 11.12 10.65 -14.67
CA GLU A 102 11.46 9.55 -13.77
C GLU A 102 11.56 10.00 -12.31
N TYR A 103 11.93 11.25 -12.03
CA TYR A 103 12.08 11.78 -10.68
C TYR A 103 11.39 13.13 -10.50
N THR A 104 11.03 13.47 -9.27
CA THR A 104 10.47 14.78 -8.92
C THR A 104 11.50 15.91 -9.14
N PRO A 105 11.04 17.17 -9.34
CA PRO A 105 9.64 17.60 -9.50
C PRO A 105 8.97 17.03 -10.77
N LEU A 106 7.67 16.73 -10.68
CA LEU A 106 6.85 16.25 -11.80
C LEU A 106 5.79 17.27 -12.15
N SER A 107 5.70 17.65 -13.42
CA SER A 107 4.65 18.52 -13.96
C SER A 107 3.67 17.71 -14.79
N ILE A 108 2.38 17.90 -14.56
CA ILE A 108 1.30 17.13 -15.19
C ILE A 108 0.30 18.10 -15.78
N ARG A 109 -0.02 17.90 -17.06
CA ARG A 109 -1.20 18.48 -17.69
C ARG A 109 -2.10 17.33 -18.10
N GLY A 110 -3.17 17.14 -17.34
CA GLY A 110 -4.14 16.09 -17.58
C GLY A 110 -5.20 16.47 -18.61
N GLY A 111 -6.26 15.69 -18.64
CA GLY A 111 -7.48 15.95 -19.39
C GLY A 111 -8.00 14.70 -20.08
N HIS A 112 -8.06 14.72 -21.41
CA HIS A 112 -8.64 13.65 -22.20
C HIS A 112 -7.75 12.40 -22.17
N LEU A 113 -8.22 11.34 -21.50
CA LEU A 113 -7.57 10.04 -21.44
C LEU A 113 -8.35 9.00 -22.25
N LYS A 114 -7.66 7.97 -22.74
CA LYS A 114 -8.26 6.82 -23.41
C LYS A 114 -7.88 5.54 -22.68
N GLY A 115 -8.86 4.67 -22.45
CA GLY A 115 -8.65 3.39 -21.81
C GLY A 115 -7.63 2.53 -22.56
N ILE A 116 -6.83 1.79 -21.81
CA ILE A 116 -5.76 0.92 -22.32
C ILE A 116 -5.82 -0.45 -21.63
N THR A 117 -5.23 -1.47 -22.26
CA THR A 117 -4.80 -2.69 -21.58
C THR A 117 -3.33 -2.57 -21.25
N TYR A 118 -2.97 -2.62 -19.96
CA TYR A 118 -1.60 -2.47 -19.48
C TYR A 118 -1.14 -3.72 -18.73
N GLU A 119 -0.13 -4.40 -19.27
CA GLU A 119 0.57 -5.50 -18.60
C GLU A 119 1.71 -4.92 -17.74
N SER A 120 1.53 -4.97 -16.42
CA SER A 120 2.55 -4.51 -15.49
C SER A 120 3.67 -5.55 -15.38
N PRO A 121 4.95 -5.17 -15.52
CA PRO A 121 6.06 -6.11 -15.36
C PRO A 121 6.30 -6.51 -13.89
N VAL A 122 5.65 -5.84 -12.94
CA VAL A 122 5.78 -6.07 -11.49
C VAL A 122 4.42 -6.00 -10.83
N ALA A 123 4.19 -6.78 -9.78
CA ALA A 123 3.01 -6.60 -8.94
C ALA A 123 3.24 -5.40 -8.02
N SER A 124 2.49 -4.32 -8.26
CA SER A 124 2.60 -3.09 -7.48
C SER A 124 1.24 -2.42 -7.40
N ALA A 125 0.66 -2.50 -6.19
CA ALA A 125 -0.60 -1.86 -5.89
C ALA A 125 -0.60 -0.36 -6.24
N GLN A 126 0.53 0.34 -6.09
CA GLN A 126 0.59 1.77 -6.42
C GLN A 126 0.52 2.05 -7.93
N ILE A 127 1.06 1.17 -8.78
CA ILE A 127 0.90 1.28 -10.24
C ILE A 127 -0.55 0.99 -10.59
N LYS A 128 -1.10 -0.11 -10.07
CA LYS A 128 -2.50 -0.50 -10.25
C LYS A 128 -3.45 0.64 -9.86
N SER A 129 -3.34 1.15 -8.65
CA SER A 129 -4.17 2.25 -8.16
C SER A 129 -4.09 3.48 -9.06
N ALA A 130 -2.89 3.90 -9.47
CA ALA A 130 -2.74 5.07 -10.33
C ALA A 130 -3.41 4.89 -11.70
N VAL A 131 -3.25 3.71 -12.31
CA VAL A 131 -3.87 3.38 -13.61
C VAL A 131 -5.38 3.26 -13.48
N LEU A 132 -5.92 2.63 -12.43
CA LEU A 132 -7.36 2.54 -12.20
C LEU A 132 -7.99 3.92 -11.93
N LEU A 133 -7.34 4.77 -11.14
CA LEU A 133 -7.82 6.14 -10.87
C LEU A 133 -7.80 7.03 -12.13
N ALA A 134 -6.83 6.83 -13.03
CA ALA A 134 -6.82 7.46 -14.34
C ALA A 134 -7.89 6.86 -15.26
N GLY A 135 -8.06 5.53 -15.24
CA GLY A 135 -9.05 4.79 -16.02
C GLY A 135 -10.49 5.18 -15.68
N LEU A 136 -10.79 5.49 -14.42
CA LEU A 136 -12.08 6.03 -13.99
C LEU A 136 -12.46 7.32 -14.75
N GLN A 137 -11.47 8.10 -15.19
CA GLN A 137 -11.64 9.36 -15.91
C GLN A 137 -11.49 9.21 -17.44
N ALA A 138 -11.10 8.03 -17.93
CA ALA A 138 -10.80 7.81 -19.34
C ALA A 138 -12.04 7.51 -20.19
N GLU A 139 -11.93 7.69 -21.50
CA GLU A 139 -12.91 7.16 -22.46
C GLU A 139 -12.66 5.66 -22.69
N GLY A 140 -13.69 4.84 -22.47
CA GLY A 140 -13.63 3.38 -22.65
C GLY A 140 -13.17 2.62 -21.41
N THR A 141 -12.72 1.38 -21.61
CA THR A 141 -12.30 0.48 -20.53
C THR A 141 -10.78 0.52 -20.36
N THR A 142 -10.33 0.63 -19.12
CA THR A 142 -8.92 0.46 -18.75
C THR A 142 -8.76 -0.87 -18.01
N THR A 143 -7.85 -1.71 -18.47
CA THR A 143 -7.52 -3.01 -17.87
C THR A 143 -6.06 -3.01 -17.46
N LEU A 144 -5.76 -3.44 -16.24
CA LEU A 144 -4.39 -3.65 -15.77
C LEU A 144 -4.22 -5.09 -15.32
N THR A 145 -3.16 -5.74 -15.80
CA THR A 145 -2.78 -7.11 -15.43
C THR A 145 -1.45 -7.11 -14.70
N GLU A 146 -1.36 -7.81 -13.58
CA GLU A 146 -0.15 -7.98 -12.76
C GLU A 146 0.35 -9.44 -12.80
N PRO A 147 1.66 -9.70 -12.63
CA PRO A 147 2.19 -11.08 -12.61
C PRO A 147 1.68 -11.89 -11.41
N HIS A 148 1.29 -11.23 -10.33
CA HIS A 148 0.62 -11.80 -9.16
C HIS A 148 -0.21 -10.72 -8.47
N LYS A 149 -1.20 -11.14 -7.68
CA LYS A 149 -2.13 -10.22 -7.03
C LYS A 149 -1.42 -9.36 -5.98
N SER A 150 -1.44 -8.04 -6.19
CA SER A 150 -1.01 -7.07 -5.18
C SER A 150 -2.17 -6.65 -4.26
N ARG A 151 -1.91 -5.74 -3.30
CA ARG A 151 -2.94 -5.18 -2.39
C ARG A 151 -4.14 -4.65 -3.19
N ASP A 152 -5.36 -4.89 -2.68
CA ASP A 152 -6.63 -4.62 -3.38
C ASP A 152 -7.45 -3.47 -2.75
N HIS A 153 -6.81 -2.61 -1.96
CA HIS A 153 -7.48 -1.50 -1.26
C HIS A 153 -8.18 -0.53 -2.22
N THR A 154 -7.59 -0.25 -3.40
CA THR A 154 -8.22 0.68 -4.35
C THR A 154 -9.48 0.07 -4.94
N GLU A 155 -9.47 -1.21 -5.25
CA GLU A 155 -10.60 -1.94 -5.83
C GLU A 155 -11.78 -1.98 -4.85
N ARG A 156 -11.49 -2.33 -3.59
CA ARG A 156 -12.49 -2.35 -2.51
C ARG A 156 -13.06 -0.96 -2.27
N MET A 157 -12.21 0.06 -2.14
CA MET A 157 -12.67 1.43 -1.92
C MET A 157 -13.49 1.93 -3.10
N LEU A 158 -13.04 1.77 -4.34
CA LEU A 158 -13.83 2.15 -5.52
C LEU A 158 -15.22 1.49 -5.51
N SER A 159 -15.29 0.20 -5.18
CA SER A 159 -16.56 -0.53 -5.03
C SER A 159 -17.45 0.05 -3.93
N MET A 160 -16.89 0.41 -2.77
CA MET A 160 -17.63 1.09 -1.69
C MET A 160 -18.19 2.46 -2.11
N PHE A 161 -17.48 3.17 -2.99
CA PHE A 161 -17.95 4.43 -3.58
C PHE A 161 -18.87 4.22 -4.79
N GLY A 162 -19.32 2.98 -5.06
CA GLY A 162 -20.31 2.66 -6.10
C GLY A 162 -19.74 2.46 -7.50
N VAL A 163 -18.41 2.36 -7.65
CA VAL A 163 -17.75 2.06 -8.93
C VAL A 163 -17.76 0.55 -9.16
N LYS A 164 -18.16 0.14 -10.36
CA LYS A 164 -18.09 -1.25 -10.79
C LYS A 164 -16.71 -1.54 -11.38
N LEU A 165 -16.14 -2.65 -10.93
CA LEU A 165 -14.89 -3.21 -11.41
C LEU A 165 -15.16 -4.63 -11.92
N ASP A 166 -14.44 -5.03 -12.95
CA ASP A 166 -14.39 -6.41 -13.41
C ASP A 166 -13.00 -6.98 -13.04
N GLU A 167 -12.97 -7.99 -12.19
CA GLU A 167 -11.75 -8.54 -11.60
C GLU A 167 -11.63 -10.03 -11.96
N ASP A 168 -10.46 -10.42 -12.43
CA ASP A 168 -10.02 -11.82 -12.46
C ASP A 168 -8.84 -12.03 -11.48
N GLU A 169 -8.15 -13.18 -11.55
CA GLU A 169 -7.07 -13.48 -10.60
C GLU A 169 -5.89 -12.49 -10.66
N GLN A 170 -5.63 -11.90 -11.82
CA GLN A 170 -4.43 -11.09 -12.09
C GLN A 170 -4.76 -9.73 -12.74
N SER A 171 -5.97 -9.56 -13.25
CA SER A 171 -6.40 -8.38 -13.98
C SER A 171 -7.55 -7.68 -13.29
N VAL A 172 -7.53 -6.35 -13.37
CA VAL A 172 -8.64 -5.49 -12.93
C VAL A 172 -8.98 -4.53 -14.07
N SER A 173 -10.26 -4.49 -14.41
CA SER A 173 -10.81 -3.61 -15.44
C SER A 173 -11.78 -2.60 -14.84
N ILE A 174 -11.71 -1.36 -15.33
CA ILE A 174 -12.59 -0.26 -14.95
C ILE A 174 -13.12 0.44 -16.20
N GLU A 175 -14.44 0.57 -16.30
CA GLU A 175 -15.09 1.43 -17.28
C GLU A 175 -15.01 2.88 -16.81
N GLY A 176 -14.53 3.79 -17.67
CA GLY A 176 -14.43 5.20 -17.33
C GLY A 176 -15.78 5.93 -17.33
N GLY A 177 -15.80 7.13 -16.74
CA GLY A 177 -16.99 7.97 -16.66
C GLY A 177 -17.98 7.58 -15.54
N GLN A 178 -17.65 6.58 -14.72
CA GLN A 178 -18.44 6.21 -13.55
C GLN A 178 -18.41 7.32 -12.48
N THR A 179 -19.44 7.36 -11.63
CA THR A 179 -19.58 8.37 -10.58
C THR A 179 -19.30 7.78 -9.19
N LEU A 180 -18.48 8.47 -8.40
CA LEU A 180 -18.24 8.14 -7.00
C LEU A 180 -19.36 8.71 -6.14
N THR A 181 -19.94 7.88 -5.27
CA THR A 181 -20.94 8.27 -4.28
C THR A 181 -20.30 8.30 -2.90
N ALA A 182 -20.48 9.39 -2.15
CA ALA A 182 -19.96 9.52 -0.81
C ALA A 182 -20.52 8.42 0.11
N THR A 183 -19.67 7.93 1.01
CA THR A 183 -19.99 6.84 1.94
C THR A 183 -19.23 7.01 3.25
N ASP A 184 -19.70 6.33 4.30
CA ASP A 184 -19.01 6.28 5.59
C ASP A 184 -17.91 5.22 5.55
N ILE A 185 -16.69 5.61 5.93
CA ILE A 185 -15.53 4.72 5.94
C ILE A 185 -15.03 4.54 7.36
N PHE A 186 -15.18 3.31 7.86
CA PHE A 186 -14.40 2.87 9.00
C PHE A 186 -13.00 2.45 8.52
N VAL A 187 -11.96 3.06 9.08
CA VAL A 187 -10.56 2.71 8.76
C VAL A 187 -10.07 1.69 9.79
N PRO A 188 -9.84 0.42 9.41
CA PRO A 188 -9.33 -0.59 10.34
C PRO A 188 -7.94 -0.26 10.87
N GLY A 189 -7.59 -0.86 12.01
CA GLY A 189 -6.24 -0.86 12.54
C GLY A 189 -5.26 -1.51 11.55
N ASP A 190 -4.06 -0.95 11.44
CA ASP A 190 -3.07 -1.42 10.48
C ASP A 190 -2.39 -2.71 10.96
N ILE A 191 -2.45 -3.76 10.14
CA ILE A 191 -1.83 -5.06 10.43
C ILE A 191 -0.31 -4.95 10.54
N SER A 192 0.33 -4.03 9.81
CA SER A 192 1.79 -3.82 9.89
C SER A 192 2.20 -3.28 11.26
N SER A 193 1.38 -2.37 11.81
CA SER A 193 1.54 -1.89 13.18
C SER A 193 1.18 -2.95 14.22
N ALA A 194 0.11 -3.71 13.99
CA ALA A 194 -0.31 -4.81 14.87
C ALA A 194 0.74 -5.94 14.95
N ALA A 195 1.47 -6.21 13.86
CA ALA A 195 2.48 -7.26 13.78
C ALA A 195 3.53 -7.18 14.89
N PHE A 196 3.95 -5.97 15.29
CA PHE A 196 4.89 -5.79 16.41
C PHE A 196 4.33 -6.34 17.73
N PHE A 197 3.06 -6.07 18.02
CA PHE A 197 2.41 -6.57 19.23
C PHE A 197 2.06 -8.05 19.13
N LEU A 198 1.71 -8.54 17.93
CA LEU A 198 1.52 -9.96 17.68
C LEU A 198 2.82 -10.74 17.96
N VAL A 199 3.94 -10.28 17.40
CA VAL A 199 5.24 -10.91 17.67
C VAL A 199 5.60 -10.80 19.14
N ALA A 200 5.49 -9.62 19.77
CA ALA A 200 5.76 -9.44 21.20
C ALA A 200 4.91 -10.38 22.08
N GLY A 201 3.60 -10.45 21.84
CA GLY A 201 2.70 -11.33 22.59
C GLY A 201 3.00 -12.81 22.40
N SER A 202 3.56 -13.20 21.25
CA SER A 202 3.95 -14.57 20.95
C SER A 202 5.25 -15.01 21.64
N ILE A 203 6.23 -14.11 21.80
CA ILE A 203 7.58 -14.47 22.29
C ILE A 203 7.85 -14.09 23.76
N VAL A 204 7.16 -13.07 24.30
CA VAL A 204 7.41 -12.62 25.67
C VAL A 204 6.66 -13.55 26.65
N PRO A 205 7.34 -14.15 27.65
CA PRO A 205 6.70 -15.07 28.60
C PRO A 205 5.52 -14.46 29.35
N ASN A 206 4.49 -15.27 29.60
CA ASN A 206 3.26 -14.90 30.34
C ASN A 206 2.50 -13.70 29.74
N SER A 207 2.50 -13.60 28.40
CA SER A 207 1.80 -12.54 27.67
C SER A 207 0.47 -13.02 27.10
N GLN A 208 -0.51 -12.12 27.14
CA GLN A 208 -1.76 -12.22 26.38
C GLN A 208 -2.15 -10.81 25.96
N ILE A 209 -2.28 -10.58 24.66
CA ILE A 209 -2.56 -9.26 24.08
C ILE A 209 -3.79 -9.37 23.18
N VAL A 210 -4.73 -8.45 23.36
CA VAL A 210 -5.90 -8.30 22.49
C VAL A 210 -5.73 -7.02 21.68
N LEU A 211 -5.64 -7.15 20.36
CA LEU A 211 -5.57 -6.05 19.40
C LEU A 211 -6.93 -5.90 18.74
N LYS A 212 -7.57 -4.75 18.93
CA LYS A 212 -8.94 -4.54 18.46
C LYS A 212 -8.99 -3.96 17.06
N ASN A 213 -10.02 -4.35 16.30
CA ASN A 213 -10.36 -3.81 14.98
C ASN A 213 -9.21 -3.80 13.97
N VAL A 214 -8.34 -4.82 13.98
CA VAL A 214 -7.21 -4.94 13.05
C VAL A 214 -7.72 -5.35 11.67
N GLY A 215 -7.20 -4.74 10.60
CA GLY A 215 -7.51 -5.10 9.23
C GLY A 215 -7.08 -6.53 8.90
N LEU A 216 -8.00 -7.29 8.30
CA LEU A 216 -7.85 -8.71 7.96
C LEU A 216 -7.88 -8.94 6.45
N ASN A 217 -7.53 -7.91 5.67
CA ASN A 217 -7.46 -8.03 4.22
C ASN A 217 -6.45 -9.12 3.83
N LYS A 218 -6.92 -10.14 3.10
CA LYS A 218 -6.10 -11.30 2.74
C LYS A 218 -4.81 -10.92 2.00
N THR A 219 -4.79 -9.81 1.27
CA THR A 219 -3.59 -9.30 0.57
C THR A 219 -2.54 -8.68 1.51
N ARG A 220 -2.83 -8.58 2.82
CA ARG A 220 -1.99 -7.95 3.85
C ARG A 220 -1.73 -8.84 5.08
N THR A 221 -2.43 -9.97 5.21
CA THR A 221 -2.39 -10.80 6.41
C THR A 221 -1.34 -11.91 6.36
N GLY A 222 -0.29 -11.80 5.54
CA GLY A 222 0.73 -12.86 5.45
C GLY A 222 1.40 -13.17 6.80
N ILE A 223 1.56 -12.18 7.67
CA ILE A 223 2.05 -12.39 9.05
C ILE A 223 1.14 -13.30 9.90
N ILE A 224 -0.17 -13.24 9.69
CA ILE A 224 -1.12 -14.12 10.40
C ILE A 224 -0.89 -15.57 9.97
N ASP A 225 -0.68 -15.80 8.68
CA ASP A 225 -0.40 -17.13 8.16
C ASP A 225 0.95 -17.66 8.68
N VAL A 226 1.98 -16.82 8.71
CA VAL A 226 3.28 -17.14 9.31
C VAL A 226 3.13 -17.53 10.78
N LEU A 227 2.46 -16.71 11.59
CA LEU A 227 2.24 -17.00 13.01
C LEU A 227 1.53 -18.34 13.21
N LYS A 228 0.48 -18.62 12.43
CA LYS A 228 -0.24 -19.91 12.49
C LYS A 228 0.66 -21.09 12.10
N LEU A 229 1.43 -20.97 11.02
CA LEU A 229 2.34 -22.01 10.54
C LEU A 229 3.48 -22.28 11.52
N MET A 230 3.98 -21.25 12.20
CA MET A 230 4.98 -21.39 13.25
C MET A 230 4.39 -21.98 14.55
N GLY A 231 3.07 -22.11 14.66
CA GLY A 231 2.40 -22.67 15.84
C GLY A 231 2.05 -21.65 16.93
N ALA A 232 1.91 -20.37 16.58
CA ALA A 232 1.48 -19.35 17.51
C ALA A 232 0.03 -19.55 17.98
N ASN A 233 -0.22 -19.30 19.26
CA ASN A 233 -1.54 -19.27 19.86
C ASN A 233 -2.25 -17.95 19.52
N LEU A 234 -2.82 -17.91 18.32
CA LEU A 234 -3.50 -16.76 17.73
C LEU A 234 -4.98 -17.08 17.48
N GLU A 235 -5.86 -16.34 18.15
CA GLU A 235 -7.30 -16.35 17.91
C GLU A 235 -7.72 -15.11 17.12
N ILE A 236 -8.68 -15.29 16.21
CA ILE A 236 -9.20 -14.22 15.34
C ILE A 236 -10.71 -14.19 15.49
N ASN A 237 -11.24 -13.05 15.89
CA ASN A 237 -12.67 -12.78 15.92
C ASN A 237 -13.03 -11.77 14.83
N GLU A 238 -13.44 -12.26 13.66
CA GLU A 238 -13.79 -11.42 12.51
C GLU A 238 -15.12 -10.67 12.75
N VAL A 239 -15.19 -9.43 12.30
CA VAL A 239 -16.39 -8.59 12.34
C VAL A 239 -16.92 -8.40 10.92
N ASP A 240 -18.24 -8.44 10.74
CA ASP A 240 -18.87 -8.17 9.45
C ASP A 240 -18.63 -6.71 9.04
N ALA A 241 -17.81 -6.52 8.00
CA ALA A 241 -17.42 -5.23 7.47
C ALA A 241 -18.49 -4.57 6.58
N LYS A 242 -19.65 -5.21 6.35
CA LYS A 242 -20.76 -4.69 5.52
C LYS A 242 -20.31 -4.15 4.14
N GLY A 243 -19.40 -4.88 3.50
CA GLY A 243 -18.84 -4.51 2.19
C GLY A 243 -17.58 -3.62 2.24
N GLY A 244 -17.11 -3.24 3.43
CA GLY A 244 -15.84 -2.55 3.63
C GLY A 244 -14.61 -3.46 3.69
N GLU A 245 -13.48 -2.89 4.10
CA GLU A 245 -12.27 -3.65 4.43
C GLU A 245 -12.57 -4.66 5.55
N PRO A 246 -12.24 -5.95 5.41
CA PRO A 246 -12.43 -6.93 6.48
C PRO A 246 -11.56 -6.57 7.68
N TYR A 247 -12.09 -6.72 8.89
CA TYR A 247 -11.37 -6.45 10.13
C TYR A 247 -11.89 -7.32 11.28
N GLY A 248 -11.13 -7.38 12.36
CA GLY A 248 -11.51 -8.14 13.55
C GLY A 248 -10.57 -7.93 14.72
N ASP A 249 -10.89 -8.58 15.83
CA ASP A 249 -10.05 -8.58 17.01
C ASP A 249 -9.08 -9.77 16.95
N LEU A 250 -7.81 -9.52 17.25
CA LEU A 250 -6.75 -10.52 17.30
C LEU A 250 -6.31 -10.73 18.75
N THR A 251 -6.37 -11.96 19.23
CA THR A 251 -5.83 -12.33 20.55
C THR A 251 -4.61 -13.22 20.36
N ILE A 252 -3.46 -12.76 20.84
CA ILE A 252 -2.20 -13.50 20.79
C ILE A 252 -1.73 -13.81 22.21
N SER A 253 -1.15 -15.00 22.41
CA SER A 253 -0.53 -15.38 23.69
C SER A 253 0.85 -16.00 23.48
N THR A 254 1.64 -16.06 24.56
CA THR A 254 2.97 -16.70 24.54
C THR A 254 2.88 -18.09 23.93
N SER A 255 3.81 -18.41 23.03
CA SER A 255 3.77 -19.60 22.20
C SER A 255 5.14 -20.28 22.08
N SER A 256 5.13 -21.60 21.84
CA SER A 256 6.30 -22.35 21.39
C SER A 256 6.30 -22.41 19.88
N LEU A 257 7.22 -21.67 19.25
CA LEU A 257 7.27 -21.48 17.81
C LEU A 257 8.23 -22.46 17.14
N LYS A 258 7.97 -22.81 15.88
CA LYS A 258 8.83 -23.64 15.04
C LYS A 258 9.22 -22.89 13.77
N GLY A 259 10.45 -23.14 13.31
CA GLY A 259 10.95 -22.60 12.05
C GLY A 259 10.16 -23.13 10.85
N ILE A 260 9.99 -22.26 9.84
CA ILE A 260 9.23 -22.55 8.61
C ILE A 260 9.95 -22.00 7.36
N GLU A 261 9.52 -22.40 6.17
CA GLU A 261 9.90 -21.73 4.93
C GLU A 261 8.81 -20.72 4.51
N ILE A 262 9.24 -19.50 4.13
CA ILE A 262 8.40 -18.40 3.66
C ILE A 262 8.90 -17.99 2.27
N SER A 263 8.09 -18.19 1.24
CA SER A 263 8.46 -17.97 -0.17
C SER A 263 7.24 -17.71 -1.06
N GLY A 264 7.49 -17.40 -2.34
CA GLY A 264 6.47 -17.22 -3.37
C GLY A 264 5.43 -16.15 -3.04
N ASP A 265 4.16 -16.45 -3.33
CA ASP A 265 3.04 -15.50 -3.22
C ASP A 265 2.85 -14.92 -1.81
N MET A 266 3.31 -15.64 -0.78
CA MET A 266 3.23 -15.16 0.60
C MET A 266 4.02 -13.87 0.79
N ILE A 267 5.19 -13.73 0.16
CA ILE A 267 6.08 -12.58 0.31
C ILE A 267 5.38 -11.25 -0.02
N SER A 268 4.58 -11.23 -1.09
CA SER A 268 3.83 -10.03 -1.50
C SER A 268 2.83 -9.55 -0.42
N ARG A 269 2.34 -10.48 0.40
CA ARG A 269 1.33 -10.26 1.45
C ARG A 269 1.92 -9.87 2.81
N LEU A 270 3.25 -9.98 2.98
CA LEU A 270 3.96 -9.70 4.24
C LEU A 270 5.29 -8.95 4.06
N ILE A 271 5.51 -8.31 2.91
CA ILE A 271 6.78 -7.66 2.58
C ILE A 271 7.22 -6.62 3.62
N ASP A 272 6.27 -5.91 4.24
CA ASP A 272 6.58 -4.91 5.27
C ASP A 272 6.85 -5.54 6.64
N GLU A 273 6.36 -6.76 6.88
CA GLU A 273 6.51 -7.49 8.14
C GLU A 273 7.78 -8.35 8.20
N ILE A 274 8.50 -8.54 7.09
CA ILE A 274 9.74 -9.35 7.09
C ILE A 274 10.73 -8.97 8.20
N PRO A 275 11.00 -7.67 8.49
CA PRO A 275 11.87 -7.29 9.61
C PRO A 275 11.42 -7.84 10.97
N ILE A 276 10.12 -7.79 11.27
CA ILE A 276 9.59 -8.27 12.56
C ILE A 276 9.42 -9.80 12.58
N ILE A 277 9.19 -10.42 11.42
CA ILE A 277 9.22 -11.88 11.25
C ILE A 277 10.64 -12.42 11.46
N ALA A 278 11.67 -11.73 11.00
CA ALA A 278 13.05 -12.13 11.26
C ALA A 278 13.34 -12.16 12.78
N LEU A 279 12.85 -11.16 13.51
CA LEU A 279 12.92 -11.16 14.98
C LEU A 279 12.11 -12.32 15.60
N LEU A 280 10.90 -12.57 15.13
CA LEU A 280 10.08 -13.70 15.57
C LEU A 280 10.82 -15.03 15.39
N ALA A 281 11.45 -15.23 14.23
CA ALA A 281 12.19 -16.43 13.89
C ALA A 281 13.38 -16.71 14.81
N THR A 282 14.01 -15.66 15.38
CA THR A 282 15.10 -15.85 16.37
C THR A 282 14.65 -16.57 17.63
N GLN A 283 13.33 -16.63 17.90
CA GLN A 283 12.73 -17.26 19.08
C GLN A 283 12.05 -18.59 18.75
N ALA A 284 12.18 -19.09 17.51
CA ALA A 284 11.57 -20.34 17.07
C ALA A 284 12.56 -21.51 17.12
N GLU A 285 12.04 -22.72 17.37
CA GLU A 285 12.83 -23.94 17.31
C GLU A 285 13.05 -24.37 15.85
N GLY A 286 14.32 -24.57 15.47
CA GLY A 286 14.71 -24.95 14.12
C GLY A 286 15.12 -23.76 13.25
N THR A 287 15.10 -23.92 11.94
CA THR A 287 15.52 -22.89 10.98
C THR A 287 14.32 -22.32 10.24
N THR A 288 14.25 -21.00 10.14
CA THR A 288 13.33 -20.28 9.27
C THR A 288 14.05 -19.79 8.02
N ILE A 289 13.46 -19.99 6.84
CA ILE A 289 14.05 -19.54 5.57
C ILE A 289 13.08 -18.59 4.88
N ILE A 290 13.56 -17.40 4.50
CA ILE A 290 12.82 -16.41 3.71
C ILE A 290 13.49 -16.31 2.34
N LYS A 291 12.72 -16.53 1.25
CA LYS A 291 13.17 -16.45 -0.15
C LYS A 291 12.28 -15.50 -0.96
N ASP A 292 12.63 -15.23 -2.21
CA ASP A 292 11.85 -14.44 -3.17
C ASP A 292 11.54 -12.99 -2.73
N ALA A 293 12.35 -12.44 -1.82
CA ALA A 293 12.16 -11.13 -1.18
C ALA A 293 13.10 -10.04 -1.72
N ALA A 294 13.60 -10.18 -2.95
CA ALA A 294 14.54 -9.23 -3.57
C ALA A 294 14.03 -7.77 -3.60
N GLU A 295 12.71 -7.55 -3.62
CA GLU A 295 12.04 -6.24 -3.51
C GLU A 295 12.46 -5.47 -2.24
N LEU A 296 12.90 -6.13 -1.17
CA LEU A 296 13.37 -5.48 0.05
C LEU A 296 14.68 -4.71 -0.11
N LYS A 297 15.48 -5.04 -1.12
CA LYS A 297 16.75 -4.35 -1.40
C LYS A 297 16.54 -2.95 -1.99
N VAL A 298 15.36 -2.69 -2.56
CA VAL A 298 15.04 -1.46 -3.32
C VAL A 298 14.01 -0.55 -2.64
N LYS A 299 13.68 -0.78 -1.36
CA LYS A 299 12.83 0.11 -0.55
C LYS A 299 13.65 1.32 -0.06
N GLU A 300 13.21 1.94 1.02
CA GLU A 300 13.82 3.16 1.61
C GLU A 300 15.26 2.92 2.09
N THR A 301 15.53 1.69 2.52
CA THR A 301 16.83 1.13 2.85
C THR A 301 16.91 -0.28 2.29
N ASN A 302 18.12 -0.83 2.17
CA ASN A 302 18.27 -2.28 1.99
C ASN A 302 17.88 -2.96 3.32
N ARG A 303 16.60 -3.32 3.43
CA ARG A 303 16.01 -3.82 4.68
C ARG A 303 16.59 -5.18 5.08
N ILE A 304 16.97 -6.03 4.12
CA ILE A 304 17.60 -7.34 4.40
C ILE A 304 18.90 -7.13 5.17
N ASP A 305 19.85 -6.39 4.58
CA ASP A 305 21.19 -6.24 5.17
C ASP A 305 21.13 -5.53 6.52
N THR A 306 20.25 -4.53 6.64
CA THR A 306 20.07 -3.79 7.89
C THR A 306 19.56 -4.71 9.00
N VAL A 307 18.47 -5.46 8.76
CA VAL A 307 17.88 -6.38 9.75
C VAL A 307 18.87 -7.46 10.17
N VAL A 308 19.55 -8.09 9.21
CA VAL A 308 20.57 -9.11 9.50
C VAL A 308 21.68 -8.52 10.37
N SER A 309 22.19 -7.34 10.01
CA SER A 309 23.28 -6.71 10.76
C SER A 309 22.88 -6.32 12.18
N GLU A 310 21.67 -5.79 12.39
CA GLU A 310 21.21 -5.36 13.72
C GLU A 310 20.87 -6.57 14.61
N LEU A 311 20.20 -7.60 14.07
CA LEU A 311 19.90 -8.81 14.84
C LEU A 311 21.17 -9.60 15.20
N LYS A 312 22.19 -9.63 14.33
CA LYS A 312 23.52 -10.20 14.68
C LYS A 312 24.16 -9.50 15.88
N LYS A 313 24.06 -8.17 15.97
CA LYS A 313 24.58 -7.42 17.15
C LYS A 313 23.87 -7.80 18.45
N LEU A 314 22.62 -8.23 18.35
CA LEU A 314 21.83 -8.74 19.47
C LEU A 314 22.09 -10.23 19.77
N GLY A 315 22.94 -10.91 18.98
CA GLY A 315 23.35 -12.30 19.20
C GLY A 315 22.52 -13.34 18.45
N ALA A 316 21.67 -12.94 17.50
CA ALA A 316 20.94 -13.88 16.67
C ALA A 316 21.86 -14.58 15.66
N ASP A 317 21.63 -15.88 15.43
CA ASP A 317 22.17 -16.61 14.29
C ASP A 317 21.28 -16.32 13.07
N ILE A 318 21.80 -15.56 12.11
CA ILE A 318 21.04 -15.09 10.95
C ILE A 318 21.99 -14.80 9.81
N GLU A 319 21.64 -15.18 8.58
CA GLU A 319 22.47 -14.93 7.39
C GLU A 319 21.63 -14.35 6.26
N ALA A 320 22.16 -13.32 5.59
CA ALA A 320 21.55 -12.79 4.38
C ALA A 320 21.79 -13.76 3.21
N THR A 321 20.79 -13.91 2.34
CA THR A 321 20.94 -14.58 1.04
C THR A 321 20.76 -13.58 -0.10
N ASP A 322 20.91 -14.03 -1.35
CA ASP A 322 20.73 -13.17 -2.52
C ASP A 322 19.32 -12.61 -2.65
N ASP A 323 18.32 -13.35 -2.15
CA ASP A 323 16.90 -13.06 -2.29
C ASP A 323 16.13 -13.06 -0.95
N GLY A 324 16.82 -13.08 0.20
CA GLY A 324 16.18 -13.14 1.50
C GLY A 324 17.15 -13.34 2.66
N MET A 325 16.81 -14.24 3.58
CA MET A 325 17.60 -14.54 4.78
C MET A 325 17.26 -15.90 5.38
N LYS A 326 18.22 -16.46 6.12
CA LYS A 326 18.08 -17.68 6.92
C LYS A 326 18.29 -17.34 8.38
N ILE A 327 17.32 -17.67 9.24
CA ILE A 327 17.35 -17.46 10.70
C ILE A 327 17.29 -18.82 11.39
#